data_AF-A0AAW7FGQ4-F1
#
_entry.id   AF-A0AAW7FGQ4-F1
#
_cell.length_a   1.000
_cell.length_b   1.000
_cell.length_c   1.000
_cell.angle_alpha   90.00
_cell.angle_beta   90.00
_cell.angle_gamma   90.00
#
_symmetry.space_group_name_H-M   'P 1'
#
loop_
_entity.id
_entity.type
_entity.pdbx_description
1 polymer ?
#
loop_
_entity_poly.entity_id
_entity_poly.type
_entity_poly.pdbx_seq_one_letter_code
_entity_poly.pdbx_strand_id
1 'polypeptide(L)'
;MSNIVYLKLIGEQQGDISDGCGTIDSVGNRWQQNHVNEIFVFSLVAGVASTGKGTNLKNLTFSKQIDKSSPLLMNAINNNENLFLEFWFYHINIYGQWEKYYYIQLRGASISSIQMRVIKDQIDTEIISVNYDYILCKHLISNTECSYLALPADYNKLFVPIPKPQTQTLNSAGVGRLLAAGGIYNGNIEGFRDTAEKLGGDAVKGYDQILNEKTVGVAITAASIAAGYGLGRMELSSTIRSLEKLGRIETKSISLGRSNTTENLYRRTSNTEVFSDLKVPMQMRYVEQAAREGGIGLGGVKVRIIRDSDLKGKNIYGYTHPSGDIDLYPDAFADIEQLIKTLGHERTHTMQIYLFKHPNTYADDAIKMNKELILNEKAAHSIEDSFWQFYLNNKTGKLEEYK
;
A
#
# COMPACT_ATOMS: atom_id res chain seq x y z
N MET A 1 -15.41 16.23 21.64
CA MET A 1 -14.12 15.52 21.61
C MET A 1 -13.07 16.50 21.10
N SER A 2 -11.89 16.53 21.73
CA SER A 2 -10.84 17.55 21.51
C SER A 2 -10.14 17.38 20.16
N ASN A 3 -9.67 18.47 19.56
CA ASN A 3 -8.76 18.43 18.42
C ASN A 3 -7.46 17.69 18.79
N ILE A 4 -6.90 16.94 17.85
CA ILE A 4 -5.73 16.07 18.07
C ILE A 4 -4.55 16.57 17.25
N VAL A 5 -3.36 16.53 17.84
CA VAL A 5 -2.10 16.87 17.17
C VAL A 5 -1.11 15.71 17.32
N TYR A 6 -0.49 15.32 16.21
CA TYR A 6 0.58 14.34 16.17
C TYR A 6 1.87 14.95 15.66
N LEU A 7 3.01 14.46 16.15
CA LEU A 7 4.35 14.92 15.80
C LEU A 7 5.16 13.77 15.19
N LYS A 8 5.68 14.02 13.98
CA LYS A 8 6.83 13.28 13.43
C LYS A 8 8.10 14.05 13.75
N LEU A 9 9.07 13.38 14.36
CA LEU A 9 10.33 13.97 14.80
C LEU A 9 11.50 13.15 14.27
N ILE A 10 12.39 13.82 13.54
CA ILE A 10 13.58 13.21 12.94
C ILE A 10 14.79 14.04 13.33
N GLY A 11 15.80 13.41 13.92
CA GLY A 11 17.09 14.01 14.19
C GLY A 11 18.11 13.68 13.10
N GLU A 12 19.04 14.61 12.86
CA GLU A 12 20.13 14.43 11.90
C GLU A 12 21.06 13.26 12.24
N GLN A 13 21.31 13.03 13.53
CA GLN A 13 22.21 11.99 14.02
C GLN A 13 21.43 10.74 14.45
N GLN A 14 20.30 10.92 15.13
CA GLN A 14 19.50 9.83 15.71
C GLN A 14 18.50 9.21 14.72
N GLY A 15 18.28 9.85 13.57
CA GLY A 15 17.28 9.40 12.61
C GLY A 15 15.85 9.60 13.12
N ASP A 16 14.97 8.64 12.89
CA ASP A 16 13.54 8.78 13.22
C ASP A 16 13.28 8.59 14.72
N ILE A 17 13.35 9.69 15.47
CA ILE A 17 13.15 9.72 16.92
C ILE A 17 11.71 9.33 17.28
N SER A 18 10.74 9.69 16.44
CA SER A 18 9.32 9.37 16.66
C SER A 18 8.94 7.91 16.37
N ASP A 19 9.82 7.12 15.77
CA ASP A 19 9.55 5.73 15.40
C ASP A 19 9.18 4.87 16.62
N GLY A 20 8.04 4.19 16.55
CA GLY A 20 7.50 3.39 17.64
C GLY A 20 7.07 4.15 18.90
N CYS A 21 7.01 5.49 18.90
CA CYS A 21 6.60 6.25 20.09
C CYS A 21 5.11 6.10 20.43
N GLY A 22 4.27 5.81 19.46
CA GLY A 22 2.83 5.57 19.65
C GLY A 22 2.48 4.10 19.90
N THR A 23 3.45 3.26 20.27
CA THR A 23 3.24 1.83 20.60
C THR A 23 2.72 1.62 22.02
N ILE A 24 2.17 0.44 22.28
CA ILE A 24 1.76 0.01 23.63
C ILE A 24 2.96 0.05 24.60
N ASP A 25 4.14 -0.39 24.16
CA ASP A 25 5.34 -0.42 25.01
C ASP A 25 5.79 0.99 25.44
N SER A 26 5.49 2.00 24.61
CA SER A 26 5.89 3.39 24.84
C SER A 26 4.86 4.17 25.67
N VAL A 27 3.56 4.02 25.36
CA VAL A 27 2.50 4.88 25.90
C VAL A 27 1.34 4.12 26.56
N GLY A 28 1.47 2.80 26.70
CA GLY A 28 0.49 1.92 27.32
C GLY A 28 -0.89 2.01 26.65
N ASN A 29 -1.93 2.08 27.48
CA ASN A 29 -3.33 2.13 27.01
C ASN A 29 -3.69 3.38 26.21
N ARG A 30 -2.79 4.37 26.09
CA ARG A 30 -3.02 5.60 25.33
C ARG A 30 -2.57 5.49 23.87
N TRP A 31 -2.03 4.34 23.48
CA TRP A 31 -1.66 4.06 22.10
C TRP A 31 -2.87 4.19 21.17
N GLN A 32 -2.64 4.59 19.92
CA GLN A 32 -3.69 4.72 18.92
C GLN A 32 -3.32 4.00 17.64
N GLN A 33 -4.27 3.23 17.12
CA GLN A 33 -4.11 2.54 15.85
C GLN A 33 -3.83 3.57 14.74
N ASN A 34 -2.85 3.28 13.89
CA ASN A 34 -2.35 4.12 12.79
C ASN A 34 -1.46 5.32 13.17
N HIS A 35 -1.12 5.51 14.45
CA HIS A 35 -0.21 6.56 14.92
C HIS A 35 1.01 6.01 15.66
N VAL A 36 1.42 4.78 15.30
CA VAL A 36 2.46 4.01 16.01
C VAL A 36 3.84 4.68 15.96
N ASN A 37 4.12 5.40 14.87
CA ASN A 37 5.41 6.05 14.61
C ASN A 37 5.33 7.58 14.72
N GLU A 38 4.34 8.07 15.48
CA GLU A 38 4.10 9.47 15.74
C GLU A 38 3.95 9.70 17.25
N ILE A 39 4.32 10.89 17.70
CA ILE A 39 4.20 11.32 19.09
C ILE A 39 2.87 12.07 19.26
N PHE A 40 2.09 11.72 20.27
CA PHE A 40 0.85 12.45 20.57
C PHE A 40 1.14 13.73 21.37
N VAL A 41 0.68 14.87 20.85
CA VAL A 41 0.94 16.20 21.40
C VAL A 41 -0.30 16.72 22.13
N PHE A 42 -0.16 17.02 23.43
CA PHE A 42 -1.26 17.50 24.29
C PHE A 42 -1.52 18.99 24.15
N SER A 43 -0.47 19.78 23.94
CA SER A 43 -0.58 21.22 23.73
C SER A 43 0.51 21.71 22.82
N LEU A 44 0.22 22.70 21.99
CA LEU A 44 1.18 23.37 21.14
C LEU A 44 0.93 24.88 21.22
N VAL A 45 2.00 25.62 21.48
CA VAL A 45 2.03 27.08 21.52
C VAL A 45 3.09 27.53 20.53
N ALA A 46 2.65 28.22 19.49
CA ALA A 46 3.52 28.90 18.54
C ALA A 46 3.12 30.37 18.49
N GLY A 47 4.10 31.26 18.41
CA GLY A 47 3.87 32.69 18.39
C GLY A 47 4.82 33.40 17.44
N VAL A 48 4.31 34.43 16.75
CA VAL A 48 5.14 35.36 15.98
C VAL A 48 4.82 36.75 16.51
N ALA A 49 5.85 37.48 16.93
CA ALA A 49 5.70 38.86 17.35
C ALA A 49 6.20 39.79 16.23
N SER A 50 5.45 40.84 15.93
CA SER A 50 5.94 41.91 15.05
C SER A 50 6.84 42.85 15.83
N THR A 51 7.99 43.21 15.26
CA THR A 51 8.89 44.24 15.82
C THR A 51 8.68 45.62 15.16
N GLY A 52 7.74 45.74 14.23
CA GLY A 52 7.55 46.93 13.39
C GLY A 52 8.60 47.11 12.28
N LYS A 53 9.76 46.42 12.35
CA LYS A 53 10.80 46.38 11.30
C LYS A 53 11.04 44.98 10.72
N GLY A 54 10.31 43.98 11.21
CA GLY A 54 10.44 42.57 10.84
C GLY A 54 9.71 41.66 11.84
N THR A 55 9.76 40.35 11.62
CA THR A 55 9.15 39.34 12.48
C THR A 55 10.15 38.80 13.49
N ASN A 56 9.78 38.77 14.78
CA ASN A 56 10.47 38.04 15.83
C ASN A 56 9.74 36.71 16.03
N LEU A 57 10.32 35.63 15.50
CA LEU A 57 9.83 34.29 15.76
C LEU A 57 9.98 33.99 17.26
N LYS A 58 8.93 33.44 17.87
CA LYS A 58 9.03 32.84 19.19
C LYS A 58 9.26 31.35 19.03
N ASN A 59 9.92 30.76 20.02
CA ASN A 59 10.11 29.32 20.09
C ASN A 59 8.75 28.62 20.01
N LEU A 60 8.71 27.50 19.30
CA LEU A 60 7.55 26.64 19.31
C LEU A 60 7.66 25.75 20.55
N THR A 61 6.66 25.82 21.42
CA THR A 61 6.60 25.04 22.65
C THR A 61 5.48 24.03 22.55
N PHE A 62 5.76 22.76 22.82
CA PHE A 62 4.75 21.72 22.85
C PHE A 62 4.89 20.84 24.08
N SER A 63 3.81 20.15 24.44
CA SER A 63 3.76 19.20 25.55
C SER A 63 3.35 17.82 25.04
N LYS A 64 4.02 16.79 25.54
CA LYS A 64 3.72 15.37 25.30
C LYS A 64 3.83 14.59 26.60
N GLN A 65 3.35 13.35 26.62
CA GLN A 65 3.61 12.44 27.74
C GLN A 65 5.07 11.98 27.73
N ILE A 66 5.57 11.51 28.88
CA ILE A 66 6.84 10.76 28.91
C ILE A 66 6.64 9.46 28.10
N ASP A 67 7.50 9.22 27.11
CA ASP A 67 7.40 8.07 26.20
C ASP A 67 8.79 7.63 25.71
N LYS A 68 8.86 6.69 24.75
CA LYS A 68 10.11 6.19 24.16
C LYS A 68 11.05 7.31 23.66
N SER A 69 10.52 8.43 23.17
CA SER A 69 11.34 9.54 22.65
C SER A 69 11.98 10.40 23.73
N SER A 70 11.50 10.36 24.99
CA SER A 70 12.01 11.23 26.06
C SER A 70 13.54 11.13 26.28
N PRO A 71 14.17 9.94 26.37
CA PRO A 71 15.64 9.87 26.44
C PRO A 71 16.35 10.31 25.15
N LEU A 72 15.73 10.14 23.97
CA LEU A 72 16.29 10.57 22.69
C LEU A 72 16.27 12.09 22.55
N LEU A 73 15.21 12.74 23.06
CA LEU A 73 15.11 14.19 23.17
C LEU A 73 16.18 14.75 24.12
N MET A 74 16.46 14.05 25.23
CA MET A 74 17.56 14.42 26.13
C MET A 74 18.93 14.35 25.44
N ASN A 75 19.15 13.33 24.61
CA ASN A 75 20.36 13.23 23.80
C ASN A 75 20.45 14.34 22.74
N ALA A 76 19.32 14.66 22.10
CA ALA A 76 19.25 15.72 21.09
C ALA A 76 19.59 17.11 21.67
N ILE A 77 19.07 17.45 22.85
CA ILE A 77 19.42 18.72 23.51
C ILE A 77 20.89 18.73 23.96
N ASN A 78 21.40 17.63 24.50
CA ASN A 78 22.79 17.55 24.98
C ASN A 78 23.80 17.73 23.84
N ASN A 79 23.50 17.20 22.65
CA ASN A 79 24.37 17.29 21.49
C ASN A 79 24.07 18.48 20.57
N ASN A 80 23.10 19.34 20.96
CA ASN A 80 22.57 20.41 20.12
C ASN A 80 22.25 19.92 18.69
N GLU A 81 21.58 18.77 18.60
CA GLU A 81 21.29 18.09 17.36
C GLU A 81 20.30 18.90 16.51
N ASN A 82 20.51 18.91 15.20
CA ASN A 82 19.58 19.50 14.26
C ASN A 82 18.39 18.56 14.01
N LEU A 83 17.20 19.11 14.10
CA LEU A 83 15.94 18.37 14.08
C LEU A 83 15.04 18.84 12.95
N PHE A 84 14.19 17.92 12.53
CA PHE A 84 13.11 18.12 11.60
C PHE A 84 11.80 17.68 12.27
N LEU A 85 10.81 18.58 12.32
CA LEU A 85 9.54 18.34 12.99
C LEU A 85 8.38 18.57 12.03
N GLU A 86 7.42 17.65 12.04
CA GLU A 86 6.14 17.80 11.35
C GLU A 86 4.98 17.58 12.32
N PHE A 87 4.15 18.59 12.49
CA PHE A 87 2.93 18.54 13.27
C PHE A 87 1.72 18.39 12.35
N TRP A 88 0.93 17.35 12.59
CA TRP A 88 -0.31 17.07 11.88
C TRP A 88 -1.50 17.32 12.80
N PHE A 89 -2.38 18.22 12.40
CA PHE A 89 -3.59 18.58 13.13
C PHE A 89 -4.79 17.87 12.54
N TYR A 90 -5.59 17.28 13.41
CA TYR A 90 -6.78 16.54 13.05
C TYR A 90 -8.01 17.17 13.70
N HIS A 91 -9.09 17.19 12.94
CA HIS A 91 -10.43 17.51 13.40
C HIS A 91 -11.43 16.47 12.89
N ILE A 92 -12.62 16.47 13.47
CA ILE A 92 -13.72 15.62 13.02
C ILE A 92 -14.48 16.35 11.93
N ASN A 93 -14.60 15.73 10.76
CA ASN A 93 -15.31 16.28 9.63
C ASN A 93 -16.83 16.07 9.75
N ILE A 94 -17.58 16.59 8.78
CA ILE A 94 -19.05 16.50 8.78
C ILE A 94 -19.59 15.06 8.75
N TYR A 95 -18.76 14.09 8.33
CA TYR A 95 -19.09 12.67 8.29
C TYR A 95 -18.70 11.92 9.57
N GLY A 96 -18.19 12.64 10.58
CA GLY A 96 -17.73 12.04 11.84
C GLY A 96 -16.37 11.36 11.75
N GLN A 97 -15.61 11.59 10.69
CA GLN A 97 -14.30 10.99 10.47
C GLN A 97 -13.17 11.96 10.84
N TRP A 98 -12.05 11.42 11.31
CA TRP A 98 -10.84 12.21 11.52
C TRP A 98 -10.20 12.54 10.17
N GLU A 99 -9.95 13.83 9.92
CA GLU A 99 -9.21 14.30 8.76
C GLU A 99 -8.10 15.27 9.14
N LYS A 100 -6.99 15.22 8.40
CA LYS A 100 -5.89 16.18 8.54
C LYS A 100 -6.31 17.51 7.94
N TYR A 101 -6.31 18.57 8.72
CA TYR A 101 -6.74 19.89 8.24
C TYR A 101 -5.67 20.97 8.31
N TYR A 102 -4.69 20.83 9.21
CA TYR A 102 -3.61 21.78 9.37
C TYR A 102 -2.28 21.07 9.56
N TYR A 103 -1.22 21.72 9.12
CA TYR A 103 0.13 21.18 9.09
C TYR A 103 1.14 22.27 9.46
N ILE A 104 2.07 21.94 10.36
CA ILE A 104 3.23 22.80 10.69
C ILE A 104 4.50 21.98 10.49
N GLN A 105 5.47 22.55 9.79
CA GLN A 105 6.78 21.95 9.59
C GLN A 105 7.86 22.89 10.10
N LEU A 106 8.80 22.36 10.88
CA LEU A 106 10.02 23.05 11.30
C LEU A 106 11.25 22.40 10.67
N ARG A 107 12.18 23.22 10.19
CA ARG A 107 13.51 22.78 9.72
C ARG A 107 14.60 23.62 10.37
N GLY A 108 15.80 23.06 10.46
CA GLY A 108 16.88 23.71 11.21
C GLY A 108 16.51 23.85 12.68
N ALA A 109 15.80 22.86 13.24
CA ALA A 109 15.23 22.99 14.57
C ALA A 109 16.20 22.47 15.63
N SER A 110 16.32 23.14 16.77
CA SER A 110 17.12 22.69 17.91
C SER A 110 16.35 22.87 19.22
N ILE A 111 16.54 21.92 20.13
CA ILE A 111 15.83 21.96 21.42
C ILE A 111 16.48 23.02 22.31
N SER A 112 15.68 23.97 22.76
CA SER A 112 16.11 25.04 23.68
C SER A 112 15.89 24.70 25.14
N SER A 113 14.84 23.93 25.46
CA SER A 113 14.55 23.48 26.82
C SER A 113 13.65 22.24 26.82
N ILE A 114 13.84 21.39 27.82
CA ILE A 114 12.97 20.26 28.16
C ILE A 114 12.65 20.37 29.65
N GLN A 115 11.37 20.38 30.00
CA GLN A 115 10.92 20.37 31.38
C GLN A 115 9.97 19.19 31.62
N MET A 116 10.43 18.20 32.37
CA MET A 116 9.61 17.10 32.84
C MET A 116 8.72 17.54 34.03
N ARG A 117 7.47 17.08 34.03
CA ARG A 117 6.45 17.40 35.02
C ARG A 117 5.69 16.14 35.42
N VAL A 118 5.91 15.73 36.67
CA VAL A 118 5.23 14.61 37.33
C VAL A 118 4.34 15.20 38.40
N ILE A 119 3.02 15.08 38.24
CA ILE A 119 2.02 15.57 39.18
C ILE A 119 1.11 14.43 39.55
N LYS A 120 0.87 14.25 40.85
CA LYS A 120 -0.03 13.21 41.36
C LYS A 120 -1.40 13.28 40.67
N ASP A 121 -1.90 12.12 40.25
CA ASP A 121 -3.20 11.93 39.59
C ASP A 121 -3.32 12.66 38.23
N GLN A 122 -2.20 13.03 37.62
CA GLN A 122 -2.12 13.56 36.25
C GLN A 122 -1.22 12.67 35.40
N ILE A 123 -1.32 12.83 34.08
CA ILE A 123 -0.39 12.17 33.16
C ILE A 123 0.97 12.85 33.31
N ASP A 124 2.02 12.05 33.43
CA ASP A 124 3.39 12.55 33.44
C ASP A 124 3.73 13.13 32.07
N THR A 125 4.10 14.40 32.07
CA THR A 125 4.30 15.18 30.84
C THR A 125 5.70 15.77 30.77
N GLU A 126 6.10 16.12 29.57
CA GLU A 126 7.27 16.93 29.32
C GLU A 126 6.91 18.06 28.36
N ILE A 127 7.42 19.26 28.68
CA ILE A 127 7.27 20.48 27.89
C ILE A 127 8.59 20.71 27.17
N ILE A 128 8.54 20.75 25.83
CA ILE A 128 9.69 20.93 24.97
C ILE A 128 9.55 22.25 24.23
N SER A 129 10.59 23.09 24.29
CA SER A 129 10.66 24.33 23.53
C SER A 129 11.74 24.23 22.46
N VAL A 130 11.40 24.59 21.23
CA VAL A 130 12.26 24.39 20.06
C VAL A 130 12.50 25.72 19.34
N ASN A 131 13.78 26.00 19.09
CA ASN A 131 14.22 27.04 18.16
C ASN A 131 14.19 26.48 16.74
N TYR A 132 13.96 27.31 15.73
CA TYR A 132 13.91 26.86 14.34
C TYR A 132 14.30 27.97 13.38
N ASP A 133 14.96 27.57 12.28
CA ASP A 133 15.38 28.49 11.22
C ASP A 133 14.29 28.66 10.15
N TYR A 134 13.44 27.65 9.97
CA TYR A 134 12.36 27.67 8.99
C TYR A 134 11.08 27.09 9.58
N ILE A 135 9.97 27.76 9.29
CA ILE A 135 8.62 27.27 9.58
C ILE A 135 7.77 27.32 8.32
N LEU A 136 6.97 26.28 8.11
CA LEU A 136 5.92 26.22 7.11
C LEU A 136 4.61 25.81 7.76
N CYS A 137 3.57 26.58 7.54
CA CYS A 137 2.21 26.30 7.98
C CYS A 137 1.31 26.14 6.76
N LYS A 138 0.47 25.09 6.73
CA LYS A 138 -0.52 24.87 5.66
C LYS A 138 -1.89 24.52 6.25
N HIS A 139 -2.94 25.15 5.74
CA HIS A 139 -4.31 24.66 5.88
C HIS A 139 -4.64 23.73 4.71
N LEU A 140 -4.69 22.42 4.97
CA LEU A 140 -4.73 21.38 3.95
C LEU A 140 -6.05 21.34 3.18
N ILE A 141 -7.17 21.66 3.84
CA ILE A 141 -8.50 21.62 3.20
C ILE A 141 -8.79 22.89 2.40
N SER A 142 -8.19 24.02 2.80
CA SER A 142 -8.42 25.33 2.16
C SER A 142 -7.25 25.78 1.29
N ASN A 143 -6.21 24.97 1.19
CA ASN A 143 -5.01 25.19 0.37
C ASN A 143 -4.33 26.56 0.59
N THR A 144 -4.38 27.08 1.81
CA THR A 144 -3.61 28.28 2.17
C THR A 144 -2.32 27.88 2.86
N GLU A 145 -1.22 28.53 2.50
CA GLU A 145 0.08 28.26 3.10
C GLU A 145 0.85 29.53 3.41
N CYS A 146 1.71 29.45 4.44
CA CYS A 146 2.65 30.49 4.80
C CYS A 146 3.96 29.80 5.18
N SER A 147 5.07 30.23 4.58
CA SER A 147 6.39 29.84 5.03
C SER A 147 7.24 31.05 5.35
N TYR A 148 8.10 30.89 6.34
CA TYR A 148 9.00 31.94 6.78
C TYR A 148 10.36 31.35 7.12
N LEU A 149 11.41 31.98 6.58
CA LEU A 149 12.79 31.63 6.78
C LEU A 149 13.45 32.72 7.64
N ALA A 150 13.85 32.36 8.85
CA ALA A 150 14.47 33.27 9.80
C ALA A 150 15.86 33.73 9.34
N LEU A 151 16.59 32.87 8.62
CA LEU A 151 17.97 33.09 8.17
C LEU A 151 18.14 32.72 6.68
N PRO A 152 17.99 33.69 5.75
CA PRO A 152 18.04 33.43 4.31
C PRO A 152 19.35 32.86 3.79
N ALA A 153 20.48 33.18 4.44
CA ALA A 153 21.81 32.77 4.00
C ALA A 153 22.07 31.26 4.19
N ASP A 154 21.32 30.58 5.07
CA ASP A 154 21.55 29.19 5.44
C ASP A 154 20.46 28.23 4.93
N TYR A 155 19.62 28.68 3.99
CA TYR A 155 18.54 27.86 3.41
C TYR A 155 19.00 26.48 2.91
N ASN A 156 20.15 26.44 2.24
CA ASN A 156 20.73 25.21 1.68
C ASN A 156 21.36 24.29 2.75
N LYS A 157 21.47 24.73 4.00
CA LYS A 157 21.97 23.95 5.15
C LYS A 157 20.84 23.40 6.03
N LEU A 158 19.59 23.71 5.72
CA LEU A 158 18.46 23.17 6.46
C LEU A 158 18.44 21.65 6.31
N PHE A 159 18.63 20.95 7.42
CA PHE A 159 18.47 19.51 7.47
C PHE A 159 17.06 19.14 7.00
N VAL A 160 16.99 18.47 5.85
CA VAL A 160 15.78 17.84 5.34
C VAL A 160 16.08 16.35 5.30
N PRO A 161 15.44 15.54 6.14
CA PRO A 161 15.67 14.11 6.12
C PRO A 161 15.28 13.58 4.73
N ILE A 162 16.17 12.78 4.14
CA ILE A 162 15.85 12.04 2.92
C ILE A 162 14.60 11.21 3.26
N PRO A 163 13.47 11.38 2.56
CA PRO A 163 12.28 10.60 2.85
C PRO A 163 12.65 9.13 2.73
N LYS A 164 12.75 8.44 3.87
CA LYS A 164 12.74 6.98 3.87
C LYS A 164 11.45 6.60 3.12
N PRO A 165 11.50 5.70 2.12
CA PRO A 165 10.27 5.18 1.54
C PRO A 165 9.40 4.76 2.71
N GLN A 166 8.24 5.41 2.88
CA GLN A 166 7.31 5.07 3.94
C GLN A 166 6.82 3.67 3.65
N THR A 167 7.52 2.66 4.18
CA THR A 167 6.92 1.38 4.50
C THR A 167 5.97 1.68 5.66
N GLN A 168 4.78 2.20 5.35
CA GLN A 168 3.63 1.82 6.15
C GLN A 168 3.74 0.30 6.21
N THR A 169 4.08 -0.25 7.38
CA THR A 169 4.05 -1.69 7.58
C THR A 169 2.60 -2.05 7.29
N LEU A 170 2.35 -2.67 6.14
CA LEU A 170 1.02 -3.01 5.65
C LEU A 170 0.48 -4.20 6.47
N ASN A 171 0.43 -4.05 7.79
CA ASN A 171 0.22 -5.13 8.74
C ASN A 171 -1.09 -4.96 9.52
N SER A 172 -2.07 -4.25 8.93
CA SER A 172 -3.40 -4.06 9.49
C SER A 172 -4.35 -5.20 9.12
N ALA A 173 -5.41 -5.40 9.91
CA ALA A 173 -6.47 -6.35 9.58
C ALA A 173 -7.14 -6.09 8.21
N GLY A 174 -7.17 -4.83 7.76
CA GLY A 174 -7.64 -4.48 6.43
C GLY A 174 -6.77 -5.09 5.33
N VAL A 175 -5.45 -4.98 5.47
CA VAL A 175 -4.50 -5.60 4.53
C VAL A 175 -4.62 -7.13 4.56
N GLY A 176 -4.75 -7.72 5.75
CA GLY A 176 -5.02 -9.14 5.92
C GLY A 176 -6.23 -9.65 5.14
N ARG A 177 -7.36 -8.94 5.24
CA ARG A 177 -8.59 -9.28 4.51
C ARG A 177 -8.43 -9.16 2.99
N LEU A 178 -7.68 -8.15 2.53
CA LEU A 178 -7.37 -7.97 1.11
C LEU A 178 -6.46 -9.08 0.58
N LEU A 179 -5.46 -9.48 1.36
CA LEU A 179 -4.59 -10.61 1.02
C LEU A 179 -5.37 -11.92 0.96
N ALA A 180 -6.30 -12.16 1.89
CA ALA A 180 -7.18 -13.32 1.83
C ALA A 180 -8.09 -13.29 0.59
N ALA A 181 -8.66 -12.13 0.26
CA ALA A 181 -9.45 -11.96 -0.97
C ALA A 181 -8.58 -12.18 -2.22
N GLY A 182 -7.35 -11.67 -2.26
CA GLY A 182 -6.39 -11.86 -3.34
C GLY A 182 -5.97 -13.33 -3.50
N GLY A 183 -5.74 -14.04 -2.40
CA GLY A 183 -5.43 -15.47 -2.40
C GLY A 183 -6.57 -16.31 -2.95
N ILE A 184 -7.83 -16.02 -2.58
CA ILE A 184 -9.02 -16.68 -3.16
C ILE A 184 -9.15 -16.35 -4.65
N TYR A 185 -9.06 -15.07 -5.00
CA TYR A 185 -9.24 -14.59 -6.38
C TYR A 185 -8.21 -15.16 -7.34
N ASN A 186 -6.96 -15.29 -6.88
CA ASN A 186 -5.86 -15.83 -7.67
C ASN A 186 -5.72 -17.35 -7.54
N GLY A 187 -6.48 -18.00 -6.66
CA GLY A 187 -6.32 -19.44 -6.40
C GLY A 187 -5.00 -19.80 -5.71
N ASN A 188 -4.37 -18.85 -5.03
CA ASN A 188 -3.11 -18.98 -4.31
C ASN A 188 -3.30 -18.54 -2.85
N ILE A 189 -4.01 -19.36 -2.07
CA ILE A 189 -4.30 -19.04 -0.67
C ILE A 189 -3.01 -19.04 0.15
N GLU A 190 -2.19 -20.08 0.02
CA GLU A 190 -0.97 -20.26 0.83
C GLU A 190 0.07 -19.15 0.62
N GLY A 191 0.39 -18.76 -0.62
CA GLY A 191 1.37 -17.71 -0.88
C GLY A 191 0.94 -16.32 -0.38
N PHE A 192 -0.36 -16.03 -0.44
CA PHE A 192 -0.90 -14.79 0.13
C PHE A 192 -0.99 -14.85 1.67
N ARG A 193 -1.14 -16.05 2.26
CA ARG A 193 -1.08 -16.23 3.71
C ARG A 193 0.35 -16.04 4.25
N ASP A 194 1.34 -16.62 3.60
CA ASP A 194 2.76 -16.40 3.90
C ASP A 194 3.09 -14.90 3.87
N THR A 195 2.52 -14.17 2.91
CA THR A 195 2.67 -12.72 2.80
C THR A 195 2.05 -12.00 4.00
N ALA A 196 0.85 -12.39 4.42
CA ALA A 196 0.20 -11.84 5.61
C ALA A 196 0.98 -12.14 6.91
N GLU A 197 1.57 -13.34 7.02
CA GLU A 197 2.42 -13.74 8.15
C GLU A 197 3.73 -12.94 8.18
N LYS A 198 4.39 -12.76 7.03
CA LYS A 198 5.60 -11.93 6.90
C LYS A 198 5.34 -10.46 7.23
N LEU A 199 4.17 -9.93 6.87
CA LEU A 199 3.75 -8.57 7.23
C LEU A 199 3.51 -8.44 8.74
N GLY A 200 3.09 -9.51 9.41
CA GLY A 200 2.88 -9.57 10.85
C GLY A 200 1.70 -8.72 11.32
N GLY A 201 1.72 -8.30 12.59
CA GLY A 201 0.70 -7.41 13.17
C GLY A 201 -0.72 -8.01 13.15
N ASP A 202 -1.70 -7.20 12.77
CA ASP A 202 -3.10 -7.60 12.65
C ASP A 202 -3.45 -8.17 11.26
N ALA A 203 -2.51 -8.23 10.31
CA ALA A 203 -2.75 -8.79 8.98
C ALA A 203 -3.15 -10.26 9.04
N VAL A 204 -2.49 -11.08 9.87
CA VAL A 204 -2.85 -12.50 10.03
C VAL A 204 -4.28 -12.65 10.57
N LYS A 205 -4.65 -11.86 11.58
CA LYS A 205 -6.02 -11.87 12.13
C LYS A 205 -7.06 -11.46 11.09
N GLY A 206 -6.76 -10.43 10.29
CA GLY A 206 -7.63 -10.01 9.19
C GLY A 206 -7.76 -11.06 8.09
N TYR A 207 -6.67 -11.78 7.80
CA TYR A 207 -6.65 -12.87 6.84
C TYR A 207 -7.54 -14.03 7.28
N ASP A 208 -7.37 -14.49 8.53
CA ASP A 208 -8.12 -15.60 9.13
C ASP A 208 -9.62 -15.27 9.31
N GLN A 209 -9.99 -13.99 9.45
CA GLN A 209 -11.40 -13.57 9.47
C GLN A 209 -12.14 -13.90 8.18
N ILE A 210 -11.45 -13.89 7.04
CA ILE A 210 -12.03 -14.26 5.74
C ILE A 210 -11.94 -15.76 5.53
N LEU A 211 -10.76 -16.33 5.79
CA LEU A 211 -10.46 -17.75 5.56
C LEU A 211 -10.43 -18.51 6.90
N ASN A 212 -11.61 -18.89 7.40
CA ASN A 212 -11.75 -19.82 8.52
C ASN A 212 -12.48 -21.10 8.09
N GLU A 213 -12.41 -22.16 8.90
CA GLU A 213 -12.98 -23.48 8.62
C GLU A 213 -14.49 -23.47 8.29
N LYS A 214 -15.24 -22.43 8.67
CA LYS A 214 -16.66 -22.25 8.35
C LYS A 214 -16.93 -21.41 7.08
N THR A 215 -16.00 -20.58 6.63
CA THR A 215 -16.16 -19.71 5.44
C THR A 215 -15.65 -20.32 4.13
N VAL A 216 -14.83 -21.39 4.18
CA VAL A 216 -14.27 -22.09 3.01
C VAL A 216 -15.36 -22.61 2.04
N GLY A 217 -16.61 -22.79 2.49
CA GLY A 217 -17.72 -23.24 1.65
C GLY A 217 -18.79 -22.20 1.27
N VAL A 218 -18.78 -20.98 1.84
CA VAL A 218 -19.93 -20.05 1.77
C VAL A 218 -19.54 -18.60 1.42
N ALA A 219 -18.26 -18.23 1.41
CA ALA A 219 -17.84 -16.83 1.27
C ALA A 219 -17.80 -16.34 -0.20
N ILE A 220 -18.94 -16.40 -0.89
CA ILE A 220 -19.13 -15.76 -2.19
C ILE A 220 -19.39 -14.26 -1.94
N THR A 221 -18.40 -13.42 -2.26
CA THR A 221 -18.60 -12.01 -2.66
C THR A 221 -19.07 -11.01 -1.58
N ALA A 222 -18.78 -11.20 -0.29
CA ALA A 222 -19.25 -10.28 0.77
C ALA A 222 -18.18 -9.37 1.42
N ALA A 223 -16.89 -9.61 1.25
CA ALA A 223 -15.87 -8.91 2.07
C ALA A 223 -15.51 -7.49 1.60
N SER A 224 -15.69 -7.16 0.32
CA SER A 224 -15.22 -5.86 -0.21
C SER A 224 -16.24 -4.71 -0.07
N ILE A 225 -17.53 -5.00 0.13
CA ILE A 225 -18.55 -3.94 0.24
C ILE A 225 -18.73 -3.46 1.69
N ALA A 226 -18.44 -4.30 2.70
CA ALA A 226 -18.80 -3.97 4.08
C ALA A 226 -17.80 -3.08 4.84
N ALA A 227 -16.57 -2.90 4.36
CA ALA A 227 -15.52 -2.20 5.13
C ALA A 227 -15.07 -0.84 4.54
N GLY A 228 -15.42 -0.51 3.30
CA GLY A 228 -14.94 0.69 2.61
C GLY A 228 -15.93 1.86 2.58
N TYR A 229 -17.24 1.59 2.52
CA TYR A 229 -18.26 2.63 2.42
C TYR A 229 -19.53 2.15 3.13
N GLY A 230 -20.03 2.93 4.10
CA GLY A 230 -21.28 2.65 4.80
C GLY A 230 -22.49 2.74 3.87
N LEU A 231 -22.77 1.69 3.11
CA LEU A 231 -23.95 1.53 2.26
C LEU A 231 -24.81 0.38 2.80
N GLY A 232 -26.10 0.70 2.96
CA GLY A 232 -27.08 -0.10 3.70
C GLY A 232 -27.38 -1.49 3.12
N ARG A 233 -27.99 -2.31 4.00
CA ARG A 233 -28.35 -3.73 3.90
C ARG A 233 -29.24 -4.19 2.71
N MET A 234 -29.39 -3.44 1.62
CA MET A 234 -30.49 -3.68 0.66
C MET A 234 -30.18 -4.47 -0.63
N GLU A 235 -28.97 -5.00 -0.85
CA GLU A 235 -28.65 -5.76 -2.08
C GLU A 235 -28.12 -7.19 -1.87
N LEU A 236 -28.32 -7.78 -0.69
CA LEU A 236 -27.87 -9.16 -0.45
C LEU A 236 -28.75 -10.21 -1.17
N SER A 237 -30.04 -9.92 -1.34
CA SER A 237 -31.06 -10.91 -1.71
C SER A 237 -31.25 -11.13 -3.23
N SER A 238 -30.83 -10.18 -4.07
CA SER A 238 -30.82 -10.32 -5.53
C SER A 238 -29.63 -11.13 -6.02
N THR A 239 -28.46 -10.97 -5.40
CA THR A 239 -27.20 -11.64 -5.73
C THR A 239 -27.23 -13.13 -5.38
N ILE A 240 -27.87 -13.51 -4.25
CA ILE A 240 -28.06 -14.91 -3.82
C ILE A 240 -28.90 -15.70 -4.84
N ARG A 241 -29.95 -15.09 -5.42
CA ARG A 241 -30.82 -15.76 -6.41
C ARG A 241 -30.14 -16.01 -7.75
N SER A 242 -29.21 -15.17 -8.15
CA SER A 242 -28.39 -15.38 -9.35
C SER A 242 -27.39 -16.53 -9.18
N LEU A 243 -26.99 -16.82 -7.94
CA LEU A 243 -26.02 -17.86 -7.59
C LEU A 243 -26.64 -19.26 -7.44
N GLU A 244 -27.91 -19.37 -7.01
CA GLU A 244 -28.64 -20.66 -7.05
C GLU A 244 -28.77 -21.23 -8.48
N LYS A 245 -28.77 -20.35 -9.50
CA LYS A 245 -28.73 -20.77 -10.92
C LYS A 245 -27.37 -21.29 -11.37
N LEU A 246 -26.27 -20.85 -10.75
CA LEU A 246 -24.90 -21.31 -11.05
C LEU A 246 -24.52 -22.60 -10.31
N GLY A 247 -25.19 -22.91 -9.20
CA GLY A 247 -25.01 -24.17 -8.44
C GLY A 247 -25.64 -25.42 -9.07
N ARG A 248 -26.23 -25.31 -10.27
CA ARG A 248 -26.80 -26.44 -11.04
C ARG A 248 -25.99 -26.77 -12.30
N ILE A 249 -24.67 -26.81 -12.19
CA ILE A 249 -23.84 -27.46 -13.21
C ILE A 249 -23.35 -28.79 -12.62
N GLU A 250 -23.92 -29.86 -13.18
CA GLU A 250 -23.66 -31.24 -12.84
C GLU A 250 -22.16 -31.57 -12.84
N THR A 251 -21.73 -32.19 -11.75
CA THR A 251 -20.57 -33.07 -11.71
C THR A 251 -20.73 -34.18 -12.75
N LYS A 252 -20.22 -33.96 -13.98
CA LYS A 252 -19.85 -35.07 -14.86
C LYS A 252 -18.38 -35.36 -14.66
N SER A 253 -18.13 -36.36 -13.81
CA SER A 253 -16.88 -37.10 -13.73
C SER A 253 -16.39 -37.48 -15.13
N ILE A 254 -15.25 -36.94 -15.56
CA ILE A 254 -14.56 -37.43 -16.75
C ILE A 254 -13.78 -38.68 -16.32
N SER A 255 -14.34 -39.83 -16.68
CA SER A 255 -13.70 -41.14 -16.62
C SER A 255 -12.46 -41.17 -17.51
N LEU A 256 -11.34 -41.63 -16.94
CA LEU A 256 -10.17 -42.09 -17.71
C LEU A 256 -10.58 -43.24 -18.64
N GLY A 257 -10.23 -43.13 -19.92
CA GLY A 257 -10.12 -44.27 -20.83
C GLY A 257 -10.69 -44.05 -22.22
N ARG A 258 -9.83 -43.70 -23.18
CA ARG A 258 -9.77 -44.39 -24.48
C ARG A 258 -8.54 -43.96 -25.29
N SER A 259 -7.75 -44.94 -25.71
CA SER A 259 -6.81 -44.81 -26.81
C SER A 259 -7.57 -44.45 -28.10
N ASN A 260 -6.99 -43.59 -28.93
CA ASN A 260 -7.02 -43.78 -30.39
C ASN A 260 -5.87 -43.01 -31.05
N THR A 261 -5.19 -43.74 -31.91
CA THR A 261 -4.11 -43.37 -32.81
C THR A 261 -4.55 -42.39 -33.90
N THR A 262 -3.56 -41.59 -34.34
CA THR A 262 -3.42 -40.92 -35.65
C THR A 262 -4.45 -39.88 -36.07
N GLU A 263 -4.10 -38.60 -35.86
CA GLU A 263 -3.96 -37.61 -36.96
C GLU A 263 -3.01 -36.48 -36.50
N ASN A 264 -1.73 -36.62 -36.85
CA ASN A 264 -0.73 -35.55 -36.69
C ASN A 264 -0.97 -34.49 -37.79
N LEU A 265 -1.98 -33.65 -37.61
CA LEU A 265 -2.00 -32.33 -38.24
C LEU A 265 -0.88 -31.53 -37.59
N TYR A 266 0.19 -31.23 -38.35
CA TYR A 266 1.39 -30.50 -37.92
C TYR A 266 1.11 -29.42 -36.87
N ARG A 267 1.18 -29.81 -35.60
CA ARG A 267 0.86 -28.92 -34.49
C ARG A 267 2.05 -28.02 -34.32
N ARG A 268 1.89 -26.72 -34.57
CA ARG A 268 2.96 -25.74 -34.34
C ARG A 268 3.39 -25.83 -32.88
N THR A 269 4.62 -26.26 -32.64
CA THR A 269 5.22 -26.39 -31.30
C THR A 269 6.13 -25.22 -30.96
N SER A 270 6.57 -24.48 -31.98
CA SER A 270 7.48 -23.34 -31.85
C SER A 270 6.88 -22.06 -32.45
N ASN A 271 7.45 -20.92 -32.06
CA ASN A 271 7.22 -19.66 -32.76
C ASN A 271 7.86 -19.71 -34.16
N THR A 272 7.34 -18.92 -35.10
CA THR A 272 7.81 -18.86 -36.48
C THR A 272 8.13 -17.42 -36.87
N GLU A 273 8.95 -17.26 -37.92
CA GLU A 273 9.28 -15.96 -38.52
C GLU A 273 9.87 -14.97 -37.51
N VAL A 274 9.27 -13.77 -37.40
CA VAL A 274 9.73 -12.64 -36.58
C VAL A 274 9.74 -12.95 -35.10
N PHE A 275 9.06 -14.01 -34.64
CA PHE A 275 8.94 -14.37 -33.22
C PHE A 275 9.79 -15.59 -32.81
N SER A 276 10.65 -16.09 -33.71
CA SER A 276 11.41 -17.33 -33.53
C SER A 276 12.42 -17.32 -32.37
N ASP A 277 12.81 -16.14 -31.91
CA ASP A 277 13.72 -15.87 -30.79
C ASP A 277 13.03 -15.86 -29.41
N LEU A 278 11.70 -15.78 -29.35
CA LEU A 278 10.95 -15.89 -28.10
C LEU A 278 10.98 -17.34 -27.61
N LYS A 279 11.50 -17.57 -26.39
CA LYS A 279 11.64 -18.93 -25.85
C LYS A 279 10.29 -19.59 -25.65
N VAL A 280 9.31 -18.87 -25.10
CA VAL A 280 7.99 -19.43 -24.83
C VAL A 280 7.12 -19.35 -26.10
N PRO A 281 6.50 -20.45 -26.56
CA PRO A 281 5.60 -20.36 -27.69
C PRO A 281 4.36 -19.51 -27.36
N MET A 282 4.02 -18.56 -28.23
CA MET A 282 2.87 -17.65 -28.09
C MET A 282 1.54 -18.38 -28.29
N GLN A 283 1.19 -19.30 -27.39
CA GLN A 283 -0.03 -20.10 -27.45
C GLN A 283 -0.71 -20.17 -26.07
N MET A 284 -2.04 -20.19 -26.08
CA MET A 284 -2.84 -20.13 -24.85
C MET A 284 -2.55 -21.28 -23.89
N ARG A 285 -2.20 -22.48 -24.38
CA ARG A 285 -1.84 -23.62 -23.53
C ARG A 285 -0.63 -23.34 -22.62
N TYR A 286 0.36 -22.59 -23.10
CA TYR A 286 1.53 -22.24 -22.31
C TYR A 286 1.20 -21.12 -21.32
N VAL A 287 0.36 -20.16 -21.74
CA VAL A 287 -0.18 -19.12 -20.85
C VAL A 287 -0.98 -19.73 -19.69
N GLU A 288 -1.90 -20.65 -19.99
CA GLU A 288 -2.70 -21.36 -18.99
C GLU A 288 -1.84 -22.23 -18.07
N GLN A 289 -0.82 -22.88 -18.61
CA GLN A 289 0.12 -23.68 -17.80
C GLN A 289 0.96 -22.77 -16.90
N ALA A 290 1.50 -21.68 -17.42
CA ALA A 290 2.28 -20.70 -16.66
C ALA A 290 1.43 -20.05 -15.57
N ALA A 291 0.18 -19.68 -15.87
CA ALA A 291 -0.73 -19.11 -14.88
C ALA A 291 -1.05 -20.11 -13.76
N ARG A 292 -1.28 -21.38 -14.12
CA ARG A 292 -1.53 -22.44 -13.14
C ARG A 292 -0.31 -22.71 -12.24
N GLU A 293 0.87 -22.85 -12.82
CA GLU A 293 2.11 -23.09 -12.07
C GLU A 293 2.52 -21.85 -11.27
N GLY A 294 2.22 -20.64 -11.74
CA GLY A 294 2.46 -19.37 -11.05
C GLY A 294 1.39 -18.94 -10.04
N GLY A 295 0.32 -19.72 -9.85
CA GLY A 295 -0.74 -19.40 -8.88
C GLY A 295 -1.56 -18.16 -9.28
N ILE A 296 -1.77 -17.98 -10.59
CA ILE A 296 -2.49 -16.86 -11.21
C ILE A 296 -3.81 -17.38 -11.76
N GLY A 297 -4.89 -17.17 -11.01
CA GLY A 297 -6.22 -17.64 -11.40
C GLY A 297 -6.82 -16.81 -12.53
N LEU A 298 -6.92 -17.34 -13.76
CA LEU A 298 -7.51 -16.66 -14.92
C LEU A 298 -9.05 -16.76 -15.01
N GLY A 299 -9.71 -17.26 -13.96
CA GLY A 299 -11.17 -17.41 -13.92
C GLY A 299 -11.89 -16.07 -14.09
N GLY A 300 -12.83 -16.03 -15.03
CA GLY A 300 -13.65 -14.83 -15.30
C GLY A 300 -12.94 -13.72 -16.08
N VAL A 301 -11.72 -13.96 -16.59
CA VAL A 301 -10.97 -13.01 -17.40
C VAL A 301 -10.70 -13.55 -18.78
N LYS A 302 -10.93 -12.73 -19.81
CA LYS A 302 -10.55 -13.06 -21.17
C LYS A 302 -9.10 -12.64 -21.41
N VAL A 303 -8.24 -13.61 -21.65
CA VAL A 303 -6.83 -13.39 -22.04
C VAL A 303 -6.70 -13.51 -23.56
N ARG A 304 -5.98 -12.58 -24.20
CA ARG A 304 -5.68 -12.61 -25.63
C ARG A 304 -4.18 -12.48 -25.85
N ILE A 305 -3.69 -13.09 -26.92
CA ILE A 305 -2.30 -12.99 -27.34
C ILE A 305 -2.25 -12.16 -28.61
N ILE A 306 -1.63 -10.98 -28.52
CA ILE A 306 -1.50 -10.04 -29.63
C ILE A 306 -0.18 -10.34 -30.34
N ARG A 307 -0.28 -10.76 -31.61
CA ARG A 307 0.87 -11.16 -32.44
C ARG A 307 1.23 -10.08 -33.44
N ASP A 308 1.57 -8.91 -32.92
CA ASP A 308 1.98 -7.77 -33.71
C ASP A 308 3.52 -7.67 -33.75
N SER A 309 4.12 -7.63 -34.93
CA SER A 309 5.57 -7.53 -35.09
C SER A 309 6.13 -6.19 -34.59
N ASP A 310 5.33 -5.13 -34.62
CA ASP A 310 5.78 -3.78 -34.28
C ASP A 310 5.92 -3.56 -32.76
N LEU A 311 5.27 -4.42 -31.97
CA LEU A 311 5.34 -4.43 -30.51
C LEU A 311 6.52 -5.24 -29.97
N LYS A 312 7.21 -6.00 -30.83
CA LYS A 312 8.35 -6.81 -30.42
C LYS A 312 9.59 -5.93 -30.21
N GLY A 313 10.28 -6.11 -29.08
CA GLY A 313 11.47 -5.34 -28.70
C GLY A 313 11.16 -3.92 -28.23
N LYS A 314 9.91 -3.66 -27.84
CA LYS A 314 9.47 -2.35 -27.30
C LYS A 314 9.50 -2.31 -25.77
N ASN A 315 9.79 -3.44 -25.10
CA ASN A 315 9.71 -3.60 -23.66
C ASN A 315 8.29 -3.32 -23.12
N ILE A 316 7.27 -3.73 -23.89
CA ILE A 316 5.86 -3.68 -23.50
C ILE A 316 5.35 -5.11 -23.50
N TYR A 317 4.87 -5.57 -22.34
CA TYR A 317 4.64 -6.98 -22.09
C TYR A 317 3.15 -7.35 -22.07
N GLY A 318 2.31 -6.48 -21.53
CA GLY A 318 0.87 -6.70 -21.48
C GLY A 318 0.08 -5.40 -21.36
N TYR A 319 -1.25 -5.56 -21.38
CA TYR A 319 -2.18 -4.48 -21.11
C TYR A 319 -3.49 -5.04 -20.53
N THR A 320 -3.96 -4.41 -19.46
CA THR A 320 -5.27 -4.70 -18.87
C THR A 320 -6.29 -3.65 -19.30
N HIS A 321 -7.34 -4.11 -19.98
CA HIS A 321 -8.44 -3.26 -20.41
C HIS A 321 -9.27 -2.79 -19.21
N PRO A 322 -9.97 -1.65 -19.31
CA PRO A 322 -10.94 -1.23 -18.30
C PRO A 322 -12.07 -2.23 -18.02
N SER A 323 -12.32 -3.17 -18.94
CA SER A 323 -13.25 -4.29 -18.73
C SER A 323 -12.69 -5.41 -17.83
N GLY A 324 -11.39 -5.40 -17.54
CA GLY A 324 -10.67 -6.45 -16.84
C GLY A 324 -10.06 -7.52 -17.75
N ASP A 325 -10.20 -7.41 -19.07
CA ASP A 325 -9.55 -8.32 -20.03
C ASP A 325 -8.05 -8.06 -20.14
N ILE A 326 -7.27 -9.09 -20.44
CA ILE A 326 -5.80 -9.01 -20.54
C ILE A 326 -5.36 -9.27 -21.97
N ASP A 327 -4.53 -8.38 -22.51
CA ASP A 327 -3.76 -8.60 -23.73
C ASP A 327 -2.29 -8.87 -23.37
N LEU A 328 -1.72 -9.94 -23.91
CA LEU A 328 -0.29 -10.25 -23.81
C LEU A 328 0.40 -9.93 -25.13
N TYR A 329 1.52 -9.23 -25.05
CA TYR A 329 2.36 -8.82 -26.18
C TYR A 329 3.57 -9.75 -26.36
N PRO A 330 4.25 -9.70 -27.52
CA PRO A 330 5.32 -10.65 -27.84
C PRO A 330 6.43 -10.71 -26.80
N ASP A 331 6.85 -9.57 -26.24
CA ASP A 331 7.97 -9.51 -25.30
C ASP A 331 7.66 -10.26 -23.98
N ALA A 332 6.39 -10.48 -23.63
CA ALA A 332 6.01 -11.31 -22.47
C ALA A 332 6.42 -12.78 -22.61
N PHE A 333 6.69 -13.23 -23.84
CA PHE A 333 7.07 -14.62 -24.14
C PHE A 333 8.59 -14.79 -24.30
N ALA A 334 9.39 -13.78 -23.93
CA ALA A 334 10.85 -13.83 -24.00
C ALA A 334 11.41 -15.03 -23.22
N ASP A 335 10.90 -15.28 -22.02
CA ASP A 335 11.16 -16.46 -21.20
C ASP A 335 10.00 -16.72 -20.22
N ILE A 336 10.06 -17.84 -19.50
CA ILE A 336 8.99 -18.22 -18.58
C ILE A 336 8.87 -17.32 -17.34
N GLU A 337 9.97 -16.76 -16.85
CA GLU A 337 9.93 -15.82 -15.73
C GLU A 337 9.17 -14.56 -16.14
N GLN A 338 9.50 -14.01 -17.30
CA GLN A 338 8.86 -12.83 -17.86
C GLN A 338 7.36 -13.05 -18.09
N LEU A 339 6.98 -14.22 -18.63
CA LEU A 339 5.57 -14.55 -18.86
C LEU A 339 4.78 -14.59 -17.55
N ILE A 340 5.35 -15.21 -16.50
CA ILE A 340 4.69 -15.35 -15.20
C ILE A 340 4.56 -13.99 -14.50
N LYS A 341 5.63 -13.19 -14.51
CA LYS A 341 5.61 -11.84 -13.94
C LYS A 341 4.59 -10.96 -14.65
N THR A 342 4.58 -10.96 -15.97
CA THR A 342 3.60 -10.21 -16.78
C THR A 342 2.17 -10.65 -16.46
N LEU A 343 1.91 -11.96 -16.43
CA LEU A 343 0.57 -12.47 -16.09
C LEU A 343 0.11 -12.05 -14.69
N GLY A 344 1.00 -12.10 -13.69
CA GLY A 344 0.71 -11.67 -12.33
C GLY A 344 0.46 -10.16 -12.24
N HIS A 345 1.24 -9.37 -12.97
CA HIS A 345 1.11 -7.92 -13.08
C HIS A 345 -0.26 -7.53 -13.64
N GLU A 346 -0.60 -8.00 -14.84
CA GLU A 346 -1.87 -7.70 -15.50
C GLU A 346 -3.06 -8.22 -14.68
N ARG A 347 -2.91 -9.39 -14.06
CA ARG A 347 -3.97 -9.93 -13.19
C ARG A 347 -4.22 -9.05 -11.97
N THR A 348 -3.18 -8.42 -11.44
CA THR A 348 -3.27 -7.45 -10.33
C THR A 348 -4.06 -6.22 -10.76
N HIS A 349 -3.89 -5.73 -11.99
CA HIS A 349 -4.74 -4.67 -12.52
C HIS A 349 -6.19 -5.08 -12.67
N THR A 350 -6.47 -6.30 -13.14
CA THR A 350 -7.86 -6.79 -13.19
C THR A 350 -8.51 -6.76 -11.81
N MET A 351 -7.77 -7.19 -10.77
CA MET A 351 -8.24 -7.14 -9.39
C MET A 351 -8.46 -5.69 -8.92
N GLN A 352 -7.53 -4.78 -9.20
CA GLN A 352 -7.67 -3.36 -8.85
C GLN A 352 -8.91 -2.75 -9.50
N ILE A 353 -9.17 -3.02 -10.78
CA ILE A 353 -10.35 -2.56 -11.51
C ILE A 353 -11.62 -3.16 -10.89
N TYR A 354 -11.62 -4.45 -10.59
CA TYR A 354 -12.77 -5.12 -10.00
C TYR A 354 -13.13 -4.56 -8.61
N LEU A 355 -12.12 -4.25 -7.78
CA LEU A 355 -12.32 -3.77 -6.41
C LEU A 355 -12.61 -2.28 -6.32
N PHE A 356 -11.92 -1.46 -7.13
CA PHE A 356 -11.89 0.00 -6.97
C PHE A 356 -12.53 0.76 -8.14
N LYS A 357 -12.94 0.05 -9.20
CA LYS A 357 -13.28 0.61 -10.52
C LYS A 357 -12.07 1.27 -11.19
N HIS A 358 -12.10 1.34 -12.51
CA HIS A 358 -10.97 1.88 -13.28
C HIS A 358 -10.78 3.39 -13.01
N PRO A 359 -9.55 3.90 -12.76
CA PRO A 359 -9.31 5.31 -12.39
C PRO A 359 -9.84 6.37 -13.37
N ASN A 360 -10.09 6.00 -14.63
CA ASN A 360 -10.80 6.85 -15.60
C ASN A 360 -12.21 7.26 -15.15
N THR A 361 -12.77 6.67 -14.08
CA THR A 361 -14.00 7.17 -13.44
C THR A 361 -13.82 8.49 -12.70
N TYR A 362 -12.57 8.92 -12.44
CA TYR A 362 -12.22 10.22 -11.85
C TYR A 362 -11.85 11.26 -12.90
N ALA A 363 -12.44 11.21 -14.10
CA ALA A 363 -12.06 12.04 -15.25
C ALA A 363 -12.03 13.56 -14.95
N ASP A 364 -12.79 14.02 -13.96
CA ASP A 364 -12.86 15.43 -13.55
C ASP A 364 -11.67 15.87 -12.66
N ASP A 365 -10.84 14.94 -12.15
CA ASP A 365 -9.65 15.21 -11.33
C ASP A 365 -8.43 14.45 -11.86
N ALA A 366 -7.80 15.03 -12.88
CA ALA A 366 -6.63 14.47 -13.56
C ALA A 366 -5.42 14.26 -12.61
N ILE A 367 -5.29 15.05 -11.54
CA ILE A 367 -4.19 14.92 -10.58
C ILE A 367 -4.39 13.65 -9.75
N LYS A 368 -5.62 13.44 -9.25
CA LYS A 368 -5.97 12.24 -8.51
C LYS A 368 -5.88 10.99 -9.38
N MET A 369 -6.40 11.04 -10.61
CA MET A 369 -6.31 9.94 -11.57
C MET A 369 -4.86 9.52 -11.84
N ASN A 370 -3.98 10.48 -12.15
CA ASN A 370 -2.56 10.18 -12.39
C ASN A 370 -1.87 9.60 -11.15
N LYS A 371 -2.18 10.12 -9.96
CA LYS A 371 -1.63 9.61 -8.71
C LYS A 371 -2.03 8.16 -8.45
N GLU A 372 -3.31 7.81 -8.68
CA GLU A 372 -3.81 6.45 -8.50
C GLU A 372 -3.25 5.47 -9.54
N LEU A 373 -3.11 5.88 -10.81
CA LEU A 373 -2.47 5.06 -11.84
C LEU A 373 -1.01 4.73 -11.46
N ILE A 374 -0.24 5.72 -10.99
CA ILE A 374 1.15 5.49 -10.55
C ILE A 374 1.21 4.54 -9.35
N LEU A 375 0.27 4.64 -8.41
CA LEU A 375 0.22 3.76 -7.24
C LEU A 375 -0.15 2.33 -7.62
N ASN A 376 -1.13 2.17 -8.51
CA ASN A 376 -1.57 0.88 -9.03
C ASN A 376 -0.44 0.14 -9.75
N GLU A 377 0.34 0.86 -10.56
CA GLU A 377 1.49 0.30 -11.26
C GLU A 377 2.60 -0.14 -10.32
N LYS A 378 2.93 0.69 -9.33
CA LYS A 378 3.91 0.33 -8.30
C LYS A 378 3.47 -0.91 -7.52
N ALA A 379 2.18 -1.02 -7.20
CA ALA A 379 1.65 -2.18 -6.51
C ALA A 379 1.72 -3.46 -7.36
N ALA A 380 1.37 -3.37 -8.64
CA ALA A 380 1.47 -4.50 -9.58
C ALA A 380 2.92 -5.00 -9.72
N HIS A 381 3.88 -4.09 -9.94
CA HIS A 381 5.30 -4.44 -9.98
C HIS A 381 5.81 -5.04 -8.66
N SER A 382 5.36 -4.53 -7.51
CA SER A 382 5.84 -5.00 -6.20
C SER A 382 5.49 -6.46 -5.89
N ILE A 383 4.50 -7.04 -6.57
CA ILE A 383 4.02 -8.40 -6.31
C ILE A 383 4.43 -9.41 -7.39
N GLU A 384 5.05 -8.98 -8.49
CA GLU A 384 5.53 -9.85 -9.58
C GLU A 384 6.44 -10.99 -9.07
N ASP A 385 7.39 -10.66 -8.20
CA ASP A 385 8.31 -11.66 -7.64
C ASP A 385 7.57 -12.71 -6.79
N SER A 386 6.42 -12.38 -6.20
CA SER A 386 5.64 -13.36 -5.43
C SER A 386 5.05 -14.45 -6.31
N PHE A 387 4.60 -14.10 -7.52
CA PHE A 387 4.13 -15.07 -8.52
C PHE A 387 5.28 -15.94 -9.04
N TRP A 388 6.44 -15.33 -9.25
CA TRP A 388 7.64 -16.07 -9.65
C TRP A 388 8.10 -17.07 -8.58
N GLN A 389 8.15 -16.65 -7.32
CA GLN A 389 8.50 -17.56 -6.21
C GLN A 389 7.48 -18.69 -6.06
N PHE A 390 6.19 -18.39 -6.23
CA PHE A 390 5.16 -19.44 -6.23
C PHE A 390 5.40 -20.46 -7.35
N TYR A 391 5.73 -20.00 -8.55
CA TYR A 391 6.12 -20.89 -9.65
C TYR A 391 7.33 -21.75 -9.31
N LEU A 392 8.41 -21.18 -8.77
CA LEU A 392 9.60 -21.95 -8.42
C LEU A 392 9.30 -23.09 -7.45
N ASN A 393 8.33 -22.89 -6.55
CA ASN A 393 7.89 -23.88 -5.57
C ASN A 393 6.90 -24.92 -6.13
N ASN A 394 6.14 -24.59 -7.17
CA ASN A 394 5.03 -25.41 -7.68
C ASN A 394 5.20 -25.89 -9.14
N LYS A 395 6.31 -25.55 -9.79
CA LYS A 395 6.60 -25.93 -11.18
C LYS A 395 6.53 -27.45 -11.36
N THR A 396 5.94 -27.89 -12.45
CA THR A 396 5.79 -29.33 -12.74
C THR A 396 6.95 -29.90 -13.56
N GLY A 397 7.93 -29.07 -13.92
CA GLY A 397 9.00 -29.41 -14.85
C GLY A 397 8.64 -29.15 -16.33
N LYS A 398 7.35 -29.02 -16.66
CA LYS A 398 6.85 -28.92 -18.04
C LYS A 398 7.29 -27.65 -18.79
N LEU A 399 7.64 -26.59 -18.07
CA LEU A 399 8.02 -25.29 -18.63
C LEU A 399 9.50 -24.96 -18.42
N GLU A 400 10.30 -25.88 -17.86
CA GLU A 400 11.71 -25.60 -17.55
C GLU A 400 12.60 -25.42 -18.77
N GLU A 401 12.22 -26.00 -19.92
CA GLU A 401 12.90 -25.79 -21.19
C GLU A 401 12.83 -24.35 -21.71
N TYR A 402 11.94 -23.52 -21.15
CA TYR A 402 11.71 -22.12 -21.54
C TYR A 402 12.29 -21.10 -20.54
N LYS A 403 13.13 -21.54 -19.59
CA LYS A 403 13.89 -20.66 -18.68
C LYS A 403 14.92 -19.82 -19.42
#